data_AF-A0A2V9H9T7-F1
#
_entry.id   AF-A0A2V9H9T7-F1
#
_cell.length_a   1.000
_cell.length_b   1.000
_cell.length_c   1.000
_cell.angle_alpha   90.00
_cell.angle_beta   90.00
_cell.angle_gamma   90.00
#
_symmetry.space_group_name_H-M   'P 1'
#
loop_
_entity.id
_entity.type
_entity.pdbx_description
1 polymer ?
#
loop_
_entity_poly.entity_id
_entity_poly.type
_entity_poly.pdbx_seq_one_letter_code
_entity_poly.pdbx_strand_id
1 'polypeptide(L)'
;MRLFMSVFGVIGILLGTSWLWLFNTRSIKEQFGRATKPHEERRPISISIIGWYLVTTALFFPITFLTPMPMFFFWFFLTGRSGTLFAFLVCVLHVVMGVGLLKLKPWAWITSISYFTLFLASALTATLIPGVRARIDQMQAEIAERVFGDSSGVIAAAQNQLHFHTLLGLLFAVLCLGLPLWFLIRNKSAFEPTPQPL
;
A
#
# COMPACT_ATOMS: atom_id res chain seq x y z
N MET A 1 15.74 18.07 6.84
CA MET A 1 15.76 16.79 6.10
C MET A 1 16.30 15.61 6.91
N ARG A 2 17.44 15.72 7.60
CA ARG A 2 18.01 14.63 8.42
C ARG A 2 17.10 14.16 9.58
N LEU A 3 16.57 15.09 10.37
CA LEU A 3 15.64 14.77 11.49
C LEU A 3 14.39 14.02 11.00
N PHE A 4 13.87 14.40 9.84
CA PHE A 4 12.71 13.76 9.21
C PHE A 4 13.00 12.30 8.83
N MET A 5 14.13 12.04 8.16
CA MET A 5 14.53 10.67 7.81
C MET A 5 14.79 9.80 9.04
N SER A 6 15.34 10.38 10.10
CA SER A 6 15.56 9.68 11.37
C SER A 6 14.24 9.29 12.05
N VAL A 7 13.27 10.21 12.13
CA VAL A 7 11.94 9.93 12.70
C VAL A 7 11.20 8.88 11.87
N PHE A 8 11.24 9.00 10.54
CA PHE A 8 10.63 8.01 9.64
C PHE A 8 11.25 6.62 9.79
N GLY A 9 12.59 6.55 9.85
CA GLY A 9 13.30 5.29 10.08
C GLY A 9 12.94 4.65 11.42
N VAL A 10 12.86 5.44 12.49
CA VAL A 10 12.47 4.95 13.82
C VAL A 10 11.05 4.41 13.82
N ILE A 11 10.09 5.12 13.20
CA ILE A 11 8.71 4.64 13.13
C ILE A 11 8.61 3.36 12.29
N GLY A 12 9.34 3.29 11.17
CA GLY A 12 9.43 2.07 10.34
C GLY A 12 9.99 0.88 11.11
N ILE A 13 11.04 1.10 11.92
CA ILE A 13 11.59 0.07 12.81
C ILE A 13 10.54 -0.36 13.84
N LEU A 14 9.90 0.58 14.54
CA LEU A 14 8.89 0.26 15.55
C LEU A 14 7.73 -0.55 14.98
N LEU A 15 7.27 -0.23 13.76
CA LEU A 15 6.23 -0.99 13.07
C LEU A 15 6.70 -2.36 12.60
N GLY A 16 7.87 -2.45 11.97
CA GLY A 16 8.45 -3.75 11.58
C GLY A 16 8.64 -4.66 12.78
N THR A 17 9.08 -4.10 13.90
CA THR A 17 9.26 -4.84 15.17
C THR A 17 7.90 -5.26 15.75
N SER A 18 6.90 -4.40 15.70
CA SER A 18 5.53 -4.71 16.14
C SER A 18 4.89 -5.82 15.29
N TRP A 19 5.11 -5.81 13.98
CA TRP A 19 4.65 -6.84 13.04
C TRP A 19 5.36 -8.18 13.28
N LEU A 20 6.68 -8.16 13.43
CA LEU A 20 7.45 -9.35 13.77
C LEU A 20 7.00 -9.94 15.10
N TRP A 21 6.77 -9.11 16.11
CA TRP A 21 6.25 -9.55 17.40
C TRP A 21 4.87 -10.20 17.24
N LEU A 22 3.95 -9.54 16.53
CA LEU A 22 2.60 -10.05 16.27
C LEU A 22 2.65 -11.44 15.60
N PHE A 23 3.39 -11.58 14.51
CA PHE A 23 3.55 -12.86 13.80
C PHE A 23 4.32 -13.91 14.61
N ASN A 24 5.20 -13.49 15.52
CA ASN A 24 5.97 -14.40 16.37
C ASN A 24 5.19 -14.85 17.62
N THR A 25 4.02 -14.27 17.92
CA THR A 25 3.21 -14.70 19.06
C THR A 25 2.70 -16.13 18.91
N ARG A 26 2.73 -16.88 20.01
CA ARG A 26 2.26 -18.27 20.06
C ARG A 26 0.81 -18.41 19.59
N SER A 27 -0.05 -17.45 19.93
CA SER A 27 -1.45 -17.43 19.45
C SER A 27 -1.56 -17.46 17.92
N ILE A 28 -0.71 -16.74 17.18
CA ILE A 28 -0.74 -16.73 15.72
C ILE A 28 -0.09 -17.99 15.15
N LYS A 29 1.02 -18.44 15.72
CA LYS A 29 1.68 -19.70 15.31
C LYS A 29 0.79 -20.92 15.50
N GLU A 30 0.07 -20.99 16.62
CA GLU A 30 -0.88 -22.05 16.92
C GLU A 30 -2.06 -22.07 15.94
N GLN A 31 -2.42 -20.92 15.35
CA GLN A 31 -3.46 -20.85 14.33
C GLN A 31 -3.01 -21.46 13.00
N PHE A 32 -1.73 -21.34 12.63
CA PHE A 32 -1.17 -22.04 11.48
C PHE A 32 -0.99 -23.55 11.73
N GLY A 33 -0.78 -23.96 12.98
CA GLY A 33 -0.66 -25.37 13.38
C GLY A 33 -1.99 -26.12 13.54
N ARG A 34 -3.12 -25.43 13.72
CA ARG A 34 -4.46 -26.03 13.91
C ARG A 34 -5.26 -26.20 12.61
N ALA A 35 -4.63 -26.72 11.56
CA ALA A 35 -5.30 -27.00 10.29
C ALA A 35 -6.36 -28.14 10.35
N THR A 36 -6.73 -28.67 11.53
CA THR A 36 -7.51 -29.93 11.65
C THR A 36 -8.69 -29.89 12.62
N LYS A 37 -9.13 -28.72 13.12
CA LYS A 37 -10.43 -28.65 13.82
C LYS A 37 -11.45 -27.86 13.00
N PRO A 38 -12.63 -28.42 12.69
CA PRO A 38 -13.70 -27.67 12.08
C PRO A 38 -14.23 -26.70 13.14
N HIS A 39 -13.83 -25.43 13.07
CA HIS A 39 -14.26 -24.39 14.01
C HIS A 39 -14.92 -23.25 13.25
N GLU A 40 -16.24 -23.12 13.46
CA GLU A 40 -16.85 -21.93 14.05
C GLU A 40 -16.27 -20.59 13.54
N GLU A 41 -16.88 -20.06 12.47
CA GLU A 41 -16.95 -18.66 12.00
C GLU A 41 -15.91 -17.63 12.50
N ARG A 42 -14.63 -18.01 12.58
CA ARG A 42 -13.60 -17.08 13.04
C ARG A 42 -12.93 -16.44 11.83
N ARG A 43 -12.98 -15.10 11.85
CA ARG A 43 -12.35 -14.19 10.91
C ARG A 43 -10.94 -14.67 10.49
N PRO A 44 -10.64 -14.83 9.18
CA PRO A 44 -9.31 -15.24 8.74
C PRO A 44 -8.25 -14.21 9.13
N ILE A 45 -7.09 -14.71 9.56
CA ILE A 45 -5.98 -13.89 10.04
C ILE A 45 -5.44 -12.99 8.93
N SER A 46 -5.40 -13.50 7.70
CA SER A 46 -5.02 -12.74 6.50
C SER A 46 -5.87 -11.48 6.34
N ILE A 47 -7.19 -11.56 6.56
CA ILE A 47 -8.09 -10.42 6.48
C ILE A 47 -7.84 -9.42 7.61
N SER A 48 -7.46 -9.90 8.80
CA SER A 48 -7.05 -9.06 9.94
C SER A 48 -5.76 -8.29 9.64
N ILE A 49 -4.77 -8.97 9.09
CA ILE A 49 -3.49 -8.42 8.62
C ILE A 49 -3.74 -7.33 7.58
N ILE A 50 -4.56 -7.59 6.57
CA ILE A 50 -4.87 -6.62 5.51
C ILE A 50 -5.60 -5.39 6.08
N GLY A 51 -6.59 -5.62 6.95
CA GLY A 51 -7.32 -4.52 7.59
C GLY A 51 -6.40 -3.59 8.39
N TRP A 52 -5.49 -4.15 9.19
CA TRP A 52 -4.50 -3.37 9.93
C TRP A 52 -3.45 -2.73 9.03
N TYR A 53 -3.01 -3.40 7.97
CA TYR A 53 -2.14 -2.82 6.96
C TYR A 53 -2.75 -1.55 6.35
N LEU A 54 -4.03 -1.57 5.98
CA LEU A 54 -4.71 -0.39 5.43
C LEU A 54 -4.82 0.76 6.44
N VAL A 55 -5.23 0.45 7.68
CA VAL A 55 -5.36 1.47 8.75
C VAL A 55 -4.01 2.08 9.11
N THR A 56 -2.97 1.26 9.25
CA THR A 56 -1.62 1.74 9.56
C THR A 56 -1.04 2.55 8.42
N THR A 57 -1.25 2.13 7.17
CA THR A 57 -0.84 2.91 5.99
C THR A 57 -1.49 4.28 5.98
N ALA A 58 -2.79 4.38 6.30
CA ALA A 58 -3.49 5.67 6.39
C ALA A 58 -2.89 6.63 7.43
N LEU A 59 -2.32 6.13 8.53
CA LEU A 59 -1.63 6.97 9.52
C LEU A 59 -0.37 7.64 8.97
N PHE A 60 0.26 7.06 7.94
CA PHE A 60 1.45 7.64 7.28
C PHE A 60 1.12 8.58 6.13
N PHE A 61 -0.10 8.50 5.58
CA PHE A 61 -0.52 9.35 4.48
C PHE A 61 -0.41 10.85 4.78
N PRO A 62 -0.71 11.37 5.99
CA PRO A 62 -0.55 12.79 6.29
C PRO A 62 0.86 13.36 6.06
N ILE A 63 1.89 12.52 6.05
CA ILE A 63 3.26 12.95 5.71
C ILE A 63 3.33 13.47 4.27
N THR A 64 2.54 12.91 3.35
CA THR A 64 2.47 13.38 1.96
C THR A 64 1.77 14.73 1.82
N PHE A 65 1.15 15.26 2.87
CA PHE A 65 0.63 16.63 2.88
C PHE A 65 1.72 17.66 3.17
N LEU A 66 2.83 17.25 3.80
CA LEU A 66 3.96 18.13 4.13
C LEU A 66 4.93 18.28 2.95
N THR A 67 4.96 17.32 2.03
CA THR A 67 5.76 17.36 0.82
C THR A 67 4.83 17.37 -0.38
N PRO A 68 4.85 18.40 -1.26
CA PRO A 68 4.06 18.40 -2.50
C PRO A 68 4.66 17.37 -3.49
N MET A 69 4.48 16.09 -3.17
CA MET A 69 4.86 14.95 -3.98
C MET A 69 3.83 14.81 -5.10
N PRO A 70 4.25 14.83 -6.38
CA PRO A 70 3.36 14.51 -7.47
C PRO A 70 2.84 13.09 -7.31
N MET A 71 1.53 12.94 -7.27
CA MET A 71 0.88 11.64 -7.28
C MET A 71 0.63 11.26 -8.74
N PHE A 72 1.12 10.10 -9.14
CA PHE A 72 0.83 9.53 -10.44
C PHE A 72 -0.32 8.54 -10.34
N PHE A 73 -1.35 8.72 -11.17
CA PHE A 73 -2.46 7.79 -11.26
C PHE A 73 -2.84 7.55 -12.73
N PHE A 74 -2.53 6.36 -13.24
CA PHE A 74 -2.65 5.91 -14.63
C PHE A 74 -1.96 6.76 -15.69
N TRP A 75 -2.40 8.00 -15.88
CA TRP A 75 -1.86 8.96 -16.85
C TRP A 75 -1.89 10.40 -16.34
N PHE A 76 -2.57 10.63 -15.22
CA PHE A 76 -2.74 11.95 -14.64
C PHE A 76 -1.68 12.16 -13.56
N PHE A 77 -1.01 13.31 -13.66
CA PHE A 77 -0.17 13.85 -12.59
C PHE A 77 -1.01 14.81 -11.77
N LEU A 78 -1.19 14.47 -10.49
CA LEU A 78 -1.90 15.32 -9.54
C LEU A 78 -0.85 16.03 -8.68
N THR A 79 -0.76 17.35 -8.85
CA THR A 79 0.20 18.22 -8.17
C THR A 79 -0.50 19.32 -7.39
N GLY A 80 0.16 19.83 -6.35
CA GLY A 80 -0.41 20.86 -5.48
C GLY A 80 -1.71 20.39 -4.81
N ARG A 81 -2.74 21.25 -4.81
CA ARG A 81 -4.00 21.01 -4.07
C ARG A 81 -4.78 19.79 -4.55
N SER A 82 -4.74 19.49 -5.86
CA SER A 82 -5.44 18.31 -6.40
C SER A 82 -4.77 17.01 -5.96
N GLY A 83 -3.43 16.99 -5.89
CA GLY A 83 -2.65 15.88 -5.34
C GLY A 83 -2.95 15.66 -3.85
N THR A 84 -2.99 16.74 -3.06
CA THR A 84 -3.36 16.68 -1.64
C THR A 84 -4.78 16.16 -1.44
N LEU A 85 -5.76 16.66 -2.21
CA LEU A 85 -7.14 16.20 -2.14
C LEU A 85 -7.25 14.71 -2.48
N PHE A 86 -6.57 14.27 -3.55
CA PHE A 86 -6.55 12.87 -3.95
C PHE A 86 -5.90 11.98 -2.87
N ALA A 87 -4.75 12.37 -2.34
CA ALA A 87 -4.10 11.66 -1.23
C ALA A 87 -4.99 11.57 0.01
N PHE A 88 -5.72 12.64 0.34
CA PHE A 88 -6.70 12.65 1.42
C PHE A 88 -7.85 11.66 1.17
N LEU A 89 -8.41 11.65 -0.04
CA LEU A 89 -9.46 10.68 -0.41
C LEU A 89 -8.96 9.23 -0.31
N VAL A 90 -7.74 8.95 -0.77
CA VAL A 90 -7.12 7.63 -0.64
C VAL A 90 -6.90 7.26 0.83
N CYS A 91 -6.48 8.22 1.66
CA CYS A 91 -6.33 8.01 3.11
C CYS A 91 -7.66 7.65 3.77
N VAL A 92 -8.74 8.39 3.49
CA VAL A 92 -10.09 8.08 4.00
C VAL A 92 -10.52 6.69 3.54
N LEU A 93 -10.32 6.38 2.26
CA LEU A 93 -10.67 5.08 1.69
C LEU A 93 -9.92 3.94 2.38
N HIS A 94 -8.63 4.10 2.67
CA HIS A 94 -7.84 3.12 3.43
C HIS A 94 -8.41 2.86 4.83
N VAL A 95 -8.80 3.89 5.57
CA VAL A 95 -9.41 3.72 6.91
C VAL A 95 -10.76 3.01 6.78
N VAL A 96 -11.61 3.45 5.85
CA VAL A 96 -12.96 2.90 5.64
C VAL A 96 -12.89 1.42 5.25
N MET A 97 -12.05 1.07 4.26
CA MET A 97 -11.83 -0.31 3.84
C MET A 97 -11.18 -1.13 4.96
N GLY A 98 -10.15 -0.61 5.62
CA GLY A 98 -9.45 -1.28 6.70
C GLY A 98 -10.39 -1.65 7.84
N VAL A 99 -11.15 -0.68 8.36
CA VAL A 99 -12.18 -0.91 9.40
C VAL A 99 -13.29 -1.82 8.89
N GLY A 100 -13.72 -1.68 7.64
CA GLY A 100 -14.74 -2.53 7.02
C GLY A 100 -14.31 -4.00 6.94
N LEU A 101 -13.06 -4.26 6.54
CA LEU A 101 -12.45 -5.61 6.56
C LEU A 101 -12.28 -6.11 7.99
N LEU A 102 -11.93 -5.22 8.94
CA LEU A 102 -11.87 -5.51 10.39
C LEU A 102 -13.21 -5.99 10.95
N LYS A 103 -14.31 -5.46 10.42
CA LYS A 103 -15.69 -5.79 10.78
C LYS A 103 -16.35 -6.82 9.85
N LEU A 104 -15.58 -7.47 8.96
CA LEU A 104 -16.07 -8.45 7.98
C LEU A 104 -17.28 -7.98 7.17
N LYS A 105 -17.33 -6.69 6.81
CA LYS A 105 -18.45 -6.16 6.05
C LYS A 105 -18.34 -6.57 4.56
N PRO A 106 -19.40 -7.12 3.94
CA PRO A 106 -19.35 -7.56 2.53
C PRO A 106 -18.97 -6.44 1.55
N TRP A 107 -19.44 -5.21 1.78
CA TRP A 107 -19.10 -4.06 0.95
C TRP A 107 -17.59 -3.73 1.01
N ALA A 108 -16.94 -3.99 2.15
CA ALA A 108 -15.52 -3.72 2.34
C ALA A 108 -14.64 -4.69 1.54
N TRP A 109 -15.12 -5.92 1.35
CA TRP A 109 -14.45 -6.92 0.50
C TRP A 109 -14.43 -6.48 -0.96
N ILE A 110 -15.59 -6.12 -1.52
CA ILE A 110 -15.70 -5.67 -2.92
C ILE A 110 -14.87 -4.40 -3.15
N THR A 111 -15.04 -3.39 -2.29
CA THR A 111 -14.31 -2.12 -2.41
C THR A 111 -12.79 -2.32 -2.30
N SER A 112 -12.32 -3.18 -1.40
CA SER A 112 -10.89 -3.49 -1.27
C SER A 112 -10.34 -4.21 -2.49
N ILE A 113 -11.08 -5.18 -3.05
CA ILE A 113 -10.67 -5.85 -4.30
C ILE A 113 -10.58 -4.83 -5.44
N SER A 114 -11.59 -3.98 -5.62
CA SER A 114 -11.59 -2.94 -6.64
C SER A 114 -10.40 -1.99 -6.47
N TYR A 115 -10.15 -1.56 -5.23
CA TYR A 115 -9.02 -0.69 -4.90
C TYR A 115 -7.67 -1.32 -5.24
N PHE A 116 -7.38 -2.52 -4.74
CA PHE A 116 -6.09 -3.18 -4.98
C PHE A 116 -5.89 -3.48 -6.47
N THR A 117 -6.94 -3.88 -7.19
CA THR A 117 -6.88 -4.11 -8.63
C THR A 117 -6.57 -2.82 -9.39
N LEU A 118 -7.26 -1.73 -9.06
CA LEU A 118 -7.09 -0.43 -9.71
C LEU A 118 -5.68 0.13 -9.50
N PHE A 119 -5.18 0.08 -8.27
CA PHE A 119 -3.84 0.56 -7.94
C PHE A 119 -2.74 -0.34 -8.51
N LEU A 120 -2.95 -1.66 -8.54
CA LEU A 120 -2.01 -2.58 -9.19
C LEU A 120 -1.95 -2.33 -10.70
N ALA A 121 -3.10 -2.13 -11.35
CA ALA A 121 -3.15 -1.76 -12.76
C ALA A 121 -2.43 -0.42 -13.01
N SER A 122 -2.69 0.61 -12.20
CA SER A 122 -2.00 1.90 -12.28
C SER A 122 -0.47 1.72 -12.16
N ALA A 123 0.00 0.94 -11.18
CA ALA A 123 1.43 0.64 -11.02
C ALA A 123 2.02 -0.08 -12.22
N LEU A 124 1.33 -1.09 -12.76
CA LEU A 124 1.77 -1.81 -13.96
C LEU A 124 1.81 -0.90 -15.19
N THR A 125 0.82 -0.03 -15.38
CA THR A 125 0.84 0.94 -16.48
C THR A 125 2.02 1.92 -16.37
N ALA A 126 2.35 2.35 -15.14
CA ALA A 126 3.49 3.22 -14.88
C ALA A 126 4.83 2.57 -15.26
N THR A 127 4.96 1.25 -15.08
CA THR A 127 6.22 0.52 -15.31
C THR A 127 6.34 -0.09 -16.70
N LEU A 128 5.24 -0.61 -17.26
CA LEU A 128 5.26 -1.43 -18.47
C LEU A 128 5.01 -0.63 -19.75
N ILE A 129 4.43 0.58 -19.65
CA ILE A 129 4.15 1.41 -20.82
C ILE A 129 5.29 2.42 -20.99
N PRO A 130 6.12 2.31 -22.04
CA PRO A 130 7.29 3.17 -22.21
C PRO A 130 6.94 4.68 -22.26
N GLY A 131 5.81 5.01 -22.88
CA GLY A 131 5.33 6.40 -22.95
C GLY A 131 4.91 7.01 -21.61
N VAL A 132 4.45 6.19 -20.66
CA VAL A 132 4.20 6.64 -19.28
C VAL A 132 5.50 6.86 -18.55
N ARG A 133 6.41 5.89 -18.67
CA ARG A 133 7.68 5.89 -17.97
C ARG A 133 8.51 7.12 -18.32
N ALA A 134 8.57 7.48 -19.61
CA ALA A 134 9.23 8.70 -20.07
C ALA A 134 8.66 9.98 -19.42
N ARG A 135 7.33 10.05 -19.21
CA ARG A 135 6.71 11.19 -18.53
C ARG A 135 7.04 11.24 -17.03
N ILE A 136 7.07 10.08 -16.37
CA ILE A 136 7.47 9.99 -14.96
C ILE A 136 8.94 10.40 -14.80
N ASP A 137 9.82 9.92 -15.68
CA ASP A 137 11.25 10.24 -15.68
C ASP A 137 11.46 11.76 -15.89
N GLN A 138 10.72 12.38 -16.81
CA GLN A 138 10.75 13.84 -17.03
C GLN A 138 10.29 14.61 -15.79
N MET A 139 9.19 14.21 -15.16
CA MET A 139 8.69 14.84 -13.93
C MET A 139 9.67 14.68 -12.76
N GLN A 140 10.29 13.51 -12.62
CA GLN A 140 11.31 13.29 -11.59
C GLN A 140 12.52 14.22 -11.78
N ALA A 141 12.95 14.43 -13.03
CA ALA A 141 14.01 15.39 -13.34
C ALA A 141 13.62 16.83 -12.95
N GLU A 142 12.39 17.27 -13.29
CA GLU A 142 11.89 18.60 -12.93
C GLU A 142 11.80 18.81 -11.41
N ILE A 143 11.36 17.80 -10.65
CA ILE A 143 11.32 17.87 -9.18
C ILE A 143 12.73 17.91 -8.61
N ALA A 144 13.63 17.07 -9.12
CA ALA A 144 15.01 17.04 -8.66
C ALA A 144 15.68 18.40 -8.85
N GLU A 145 15.47 19.04 -10.00
CA GLU A 145 15.95 20.39 -10.28
C GLU A 145 15.36 21.43 -9.31
N ARG A 146 14.04 21.40 -9.05
CA ARG A 146 13.39 22.33 -8.10
C ARG A 146 13.82 22.16 -6.65
N VAL A 147 14.08 20.92 -6.23
CA VAL A 147 14.36 20.57 -4.83
C VAL A 147 15.86 20.63 -4.52
N PHE A 148 16.71 20.25 -5.47
CA PHE A 148 18.15 20.09 -5.27
C PHE A 148 19.02 21.05 -6.11
N GLY A 149 18.44 21.88 -6.98
CA GLY A 149 19.16 22.84 -7.83
C GLY A 149 19.97 22.17 -8.96
N ASP A 150 20.94 22.90 -9.54
CA ASP A 150 21.88 22.39 -10.57
C ASP A 150 22.91 21.42 -9.96
N SER A 151 22.41 20.27 -9.53
CA SER A 151 23.17 19.13 -9.04
C SER A 151 23.19 18.03 -10.12
N SER A 152 23.44 18.46 -11.36
CA SER A 152 23.51 17.66 -12.58
C SER A 152 24.36 16.38 -12.45
N GLY A 153 25.44 16.41 -11.66
CA GLY A 153 26.28 15.22 -11.37
C GLY A 153 25.65 14.17 -10.43
N VAL A 154 24.81 14.59 -9.48
CA VAL A 154 24.09 13.68 -8.56
C VAL A 154 22.84 13.09 -9.24
N ILE A 155 22.19 13.89 -10.09
CA ILE A 155 21.01 13.47 -10.88
C ILE A 155 21.40 12.43 -11.95
N ALA A 156 22.56 12.60 -12.61
CA ALA A 156 23.07 11.61 -13.57
C ALA A 156 23.45 10.26 -12.90
N ALA A 157 24.00 10.28 -11.69
CA ALA A 157 24.25 9.07 -10.90
C ALA A 157 22.96 8.39 -10.43
N ALA A 158 21.92 9.17 -10.09
CA ALA A 158 20.59 8.69 -9.74
C ALA A 158 19.84 8.07 -10.95
N GLN A 159 20.11 8.53 -12.17
CA GLN A 159 19.50 7.97 -13.38
C GLN A 159 19.94 6.53 -13.67
N ASN A 160 21.19 6.15 -13.41
CA ASN A 160 21.62 4.75 -13.58
C ASN A 160 21.03 3.83 -12.48
N GLN A 161 20.60 4.40 -11.34
CA GLN A 161 19.83 3.72 -10.28
C GLN A 161 18.34 3.51 -10.62
N LEU A 162 17.82 4.07 -11.74
CA LEU A 162 16.40 4.00 -12.11
C LEU A 162 15.93 2.58 -12.40
N HIS A 163 16.75 1.71 -13.01
CA HIS A 163 16.35 0.35 -13.33
C HIS A 163 16.15 -0.50 -12.05
N PHE A 164 17.07 -0.39 -11.10
CA PHE A 164 16.95 -1.05 -9.79
C PHE A 164 15.75 -0.52 -9.01
N HIS A 165 15.55 0.80 -8.96
CA HIS A 165 14.38 1.41 -8.30
C HIS A 165 13.06 1.00 -8.93
N THR A 166 13.01 0.84 -10.25
CA THR A 166 11.79 0.42 -10.94
C THR A 166 11.47 -1.05 -10.65
N LEU A 167 12.48 -1.92 -10.68
CA LEU A 167 12.28 -3.35 -10.35
C LEU A 167 11.87 -3.51 -8.89
N LEU A 168 12.52 -2.78 -7.98
CA LEU A 168 12.18 -2.76 -6.56
C LEU A 168 10.78 -2.21 -6.32
N GLY A 169 10.41 -1.13 -7.01
CA GLY A 169 9.07 -0.53 -6.96
C GLY A 169 7.99 -1.48 -7.49
N LEU A 170 8.27 -2.21 -8.57
CA LEU A 170 7.38 -3.23 -9.10
C LEU A 170 7.21 -4.40 -8.13
N LEU A 171 8.31 -4.91 -7.57
CA LEU A 171 8.28 -5.96 -6.55
C LEU A 171 7.45 -5.49 -5.34
N PHE A 172 7.69 -4.26 -4.88
CA PHE A 172 6.94 -3.66 -3.78
C PHE A 172 5.44 -3.55 -4.12
N ALA A 173 5.07 -3.10 -5.31
CA ALA A 173 3.68 -3.05 -5.76
C ALA A 173 3.02 -4.43 -5.78
N VAL A 174 3.71 -5.45 -6.30
CA VAL A 174 3.20 -6.84 -6.33
C VAL A 174 3.02 -7.37 -4.91
N LEU A 175 3.96 -7.12 -4.00
CA LEU A 175 3.87 -7.59 -2.61
C LEU A 175 2.78 -6.85 -1.82
N CYS A 176 2.70 -5.52 -1.95
CA CYS A 176 1.78 -4.69 -1.15
C CYS A 176 0.37 -4.58 -1.73
N LEU A 177 0.16 -4.90 -3.01
CA LEU A 177 -1.16 -4.85 -3.66
C LEU A 177 -1.61 -6.25 -4.12
N GLY A 178 -0.71 -7.01 -4.75
CA GLY A 178 -1.01 -8.34 -5.28
C GLY A 178 -1.26 -9.39 -4.19
N LEU A 179 -0.44 -9.43 -3.13
CA LEU A 179 -0.67 -10.39 -2.04
C LEU A 179 -1.99 -10.12 -1.29
N PRO A 180 -2.32 -8.89 -0.84
CA PRO A 180 -3.63 -8.62 -0.25
C PRO A 180 -4.78 -8.98 -1.17
N LEU A 181 -4.68 -8.67 -2.45
CA LEU A 181 -5.69 -9.02 -3.45
C LEU A 181 -5.92 -10.52 -3.54
N TRP A 182 -4.83 -11.30 -3.64
CA TRP A 182 -4.92 -12.76 -3.70
C TRP A 182 -5.56 -13.35 -2.44
N PHE A 183 -5.16 -12.87 -1.26
CA PHE A 183 -5.76 -13.31 0.01
C PHE A 183 -7.25 -12.92 0.12
N LEU A 184 -7.64 -11.73 -0.34
CA LEU A 184 -9.04 -11.29 -0.36
C LEU A 184 -9.90 -12.18 -1.27
N ILE A 185 -9.40 -12.54 -2.46
CA ILE A 185 -10.10 -13.44 -3.38
C ILE A 185 -10.25 -14.83 -2.76
N ARG A 186 -9.17 -15.36 -2.16
CA ARG A 186 -9.16 -16.71 -1.57
C ARG A 186 -10.07 -16.84 -0.34
N ASN A 187 -10.26 -15.77 0.43
CA ASN A 187 -11.06 -15.76 1.65
C ASN A 187 -12.47 -15.19 1.45
N LYS A 188 -13.05 -15.30 0.25
CA LYS A 188 -14.42 -14.82 -0.07
C LYS A 188 -15.47 -15.32 0.93
N SER A 189 -15.39 -16.58 1.35
CA SER A 189 -16.34 -17.21 2.26
C SER A 189 -16.45 -16.51 3.62
N ALA A 190 -15.42 -15.77 4.05
CA ALA A 190 -15.45 -15.02 5.30
C ALA A 190 -16.38 -13.79 5.28
N PHE A 191 -16.91 -13.44 4.12
CA PHE A 191 -17.82 -12.30 3.92
C PHE A 191 -19.23 -12.75 3.50
N GLU A 192 -19.47 -14.05 3.38
CA GLU A 192 -20.79 -14.60 3.08
C GLU A 192 -21.61 -14.68 4.37
N PRO A 193 -22.90 -14.27 4.36
CA PRO A 193 -23.77 -14.45 5.51
C PRO A 193 -23.93 -15.94 5.82
N THR A 194 -23.77 -16.34 7.09
CA THR A 194 -24.07 -17.71 7.51
C THR A 194 -25.54 -18.02 7.21
N PRO A 195 -25.86 -19.12 6.52
CA PRO A 195 -27.23 -19.59 6.38
C PRO A 195 -27.80 -19.85 7.77
N GLN A 196 -28.87 -19.15 8.16
CA GLN A 196 -29.60 -19.50 9.38
C GLN A 196 -30.20 -20.90 9.20
N PRO A 197 -29.98 -21.84 10.14
CA PRO A 197 -30.74 -23.08 10.13
C PRO A 197 -32.22 -22.74 10.36
N LEU A 198 -33.07 -23.17 9.43
CA LEU A 198 -34.53 -23.08 9.50
C LEU A 198 -35.08 -23.91 10.66
#